data_AF-A0A257KB83-F1
#
_entry.id   AF-A0A257KB83-F1
#
_cell.length_a   1.000
_cell.length_b   1.000
_cell.length_c   1.000
_cell.angle_alpha   90.00
_cell.angle_beta   90.00
_cell.angle_gamma   90.00
#
_symmetry.space_group_name_H-M   'P 1'
#
loop_
_entity.id
_entity.type
_entity.pdbx_description
1 polymer ?
#
loop_
_entity_poly.entity_id
_entity_poly.type
_entity_poly.pdbx_seq_one_letter_code
_entity_poly.pdbx_strand_id
1 'polypeptide(L)'
;MSIFGSYTPNRLFMTHLHQMHRFCVECGTTLRGREDKKFCDDHCRSTYNNRLNRSAYQNARSIDRKLKRNYRILQNLGVPSAEIECDKLRELGFEFQIFTSIGTNFDGVELRHVYDLKYQFVSESSILFL
;
A
#
# COMPACT_ATOMS: atom_id res chain seq x y z
N MET A 1 38.75 -62.16 -38.97
CA MET A 1 38.33 -62.45 -37.60
C MET A 1 38.38 -61.16 -36.79
N SER A 2 37.21 -60.72 -36.32
CA SER A 2 36.96 -59.90 -35.13
C SER A 2 37.63 -58.52 -35.02
N ILE A 3 36.93 -57.47 -35.46
CA ILE A 3 37.08 -56.12 -34.89
C ILE A 3 35.78 -55.81 -34.13
N PHE A 4 35.87 -55.84 -32.80
CA PHE A 4 34.84 -55.36 -31.89
C PHE A 4 34.76 -53.84 -31.99
N GLY A 5 33.73 -53.33 -32.68
CA GLY A 5 33.32 -51.94 -32.60
C GLY A 5 32.46 -51.73 -31.36
N SER A 6 32.99 -51.02 -30.37
CA SER A 6 32.29 -50.55 -29.18
C SER A 6 31.22 -49.53 -29.57
N TYR A 7 29.98 -50.00 -29.71
CA TYR A 7 28.81 -49.13 -29.79
C TYR A 7 28.67 -48.38 -28.48
N THR A 8 28.96 -47.08 -28.50
CA THR A 8 28.57 -46.15 -27.45
C THR A 8 27.05 -46.04 -27.46
N PRO A 9 26.36 -46.33 -26.34
CA PRO A 9 24.92 -46.14 -26.30
C PRO A 9 24.63 -44.63 -26.37
N ASN A 10 23.85 -44.28 -27.38
CA ASN A 10 23.40 -42.95 -27.71
C ASN A 10 22.76 -42.28 -26.48
N ARG A 11 23.24 -41.08 -26.15
CA ARG A 11 22.85 -40.23 -25.00
C ARG A 11 21.46 -39.59 -25.19
N LEU A 12 20.49 -40.38 -25.69
CA LEU A 12 19.13 -39.93 -26.01
C LEU A 12 18.04 -40.72 -25.28
N PHE A 13 18.39 -41.41 -24.20
CA PHE A 13 17.42 -41.99 -23.28
C PHE A 13 17.78 -41.54 -21.86
N MET A 14 17.18 -40.44 -21.39
CA MET A 14 16.83 -40.15 -19.99
C MET A 14 16.52 -38.65 -19.78
N THR A 15 15.44 -38.14 -20.40
CA THR A 15 14.84 -36.85 -19.99
C THR A 15 13.32 -36.94 -19.81
N HIS A 16 12.81 -38.11 -19.46
CA HIS A 16 11.48 -38.24 -18.89
C HIS A 16 11.60 -38.80 -17.48
N LEU A 17 11.73 -37.92 -16.51
CA LEU A 17 11.29 -38.07 -15.12
C LEU A 17 11.75 -36.83 -14.35
N HIS A 18 10.96 -35.77 -14.41
CA HIS A 18 10.79 -34.80 -13.34
C HIS A 18 9.53 -33.99 -13.66
N GLN A 19 8.35 -34.59 -13.43
CA GLN A 19 7.21 -33.76 -13.03
C GLN A 19 7.54 -33.25 -11.63
N MET A 20 8.33 -32.17 -11.57
CA MET A 20 8.31 -31.29 -10.41
C MET A 20 6.89 -30.78 -10.35
N HIS A 21 6.07 -31.34 -9.46
CA HIS A 21 4.69 -30.90 -9.30
C HIS A 21 4.70 -29.39 -9.05
N ARG A 22 4.25 -28.64 -10.06
CA ARG A 22 3.88 -27.23 -10.01
C ARG A 22 2.91 -27.01 -8.87
N PHE A 23 3.23 -26.34 -7.78
CA PHE A 23 2.22 -26.01 -6.76
C PHE A 23 1.85 -24.53 -6.79
N CYS A 24 0.59 -24.24 -6.52
CA CYS A 24 0.13 -22.88 -6.34
C CYS A 24 0.84 -22.25 -5.14
N VAL A 25 1.38 -21.04 -5.32
CA VAL A 25 2.09 -20.32 -4.26
C VAL A 25 1.17 -19.92 -3.09
N GLU A 26 -0.15 -19.89 -3.29
CA GLU A 26 -1.12 -19.55 -2.23
C GLU A 26 -1.71 -20.78 -1.54
N CYS A 27 -2.34 -21.70 -2.29
CA CYS A 27 -3.09 -22.82 -1.72
C CYS A 27 -2.38 -24.18 -1.80
N GLY A 28 -1.20 -24.25 -2.42
CA GLY A 28 -0.45 -25.51 -2.60
C GLY A 28 -1.10 -26.51 -3.56
N THR A 29 -2.21 -26.20 -4.22
CA THR A 29 -2.84 -27.10 -5.20
C THR A 29 -1.95 -27.28 -6.43
N THR A 30 -1.92 -28.49 -7.00
CA THR A 30 -1.17 -28.76 -8.22
C THR A 30 -1.65 -27.91 -9.39
N LEU A 31 -0.72 -27.21 -10.00
CA LEU A 31 -0.93 -26.39 -11.17
C LEU A 31 -0.93 -27.26 -12.43
N ARG A 32 -1.88 -26.97 -13.31
CA ARG A 32 -2.00 -27.54 -14.65
C ARG A 32 -2.06 -26.41 -15.67
N GLY A 33 -1.56 -26.66 -16.87
CA GLY A 33 -1.51 -25.69 -17.96
C GLY A 33 -0.13 -25.05 -18.09
N ARG A 34 -0.10 -23.75 -18.39
CA ARG A 34 1.15 -23.05 -18.76
C ARG A 34 2.29 -23.26 -17.76
N GLU A 35 3.50 -23.37 -18.29
CA GLU A 35 4.74 -23.57 -17.53
C GLU A 35 5.15 -22.34 -16.71
N ASP A 36 4.51 -21.20 -16.82
CA ASP A 36 4.79 -20.02 -15.98
C ASP A 36 3.70 -19.78 -14.92
N LYS A 37 2.67 -20.64 -14.87
CA LYS A 37 1.53 -20.49 -13.96
C LYS A 37 2.02 -20.51 -12.50
N LYS A 38 1.66 -19.49 -11.72
CA LYS A 38 1.99 -19.35 -10.28
C LYS A 38 0.80 -19.59 -9.34
N PHE A 39 -0.42 -19.36 -9.84
CA PHE A 39 -1.67 -19.46 -9.07
C PHE A 39 -2.62 -20.44 -9.75
N CYS A 40 -3.40 -21.20 -8.99
CA CYS A 40 -4.38 -22.13 -9.59
C CYS A 40 -5.53 -21.39 -10.28
N ASP A 41 -5.96 -20.27 -9.70
CA ASP A 41 -7.05 -19.40 -10.13
C ASP A 41 -6.82 -17.93 -9.73
N ASP A 42 -7.75 -17.06 -10.11
CA ASP A 42 -7.73 -15.62 -9.80
C ASP A 42 -7.95 -15.33 -8.32
N HIS A 43 -8.63 -16.21 -7.59
CA HIS A 43 -8.85 -16.07 -6.15
C HIS A 43 -7.52 -16.17 -5.40
N CYS A 44 -6.74 -17.22 -5.65
CA CYS A 44 -5.42 -17.43 -5.07
C CYS A 44 -4.45 -16.30 -5.41
N ARG A 45 -4.49 -15.80 -6.65
CA ARG A 45 -3.70 -14.63 -7.05
C ARG A 45 -4.05 -13.39 -6.22
N SER A 46 -5.34 -13.12 -6.06
CA SER A 46 -5.85 -11.95 -5.34
C SER A 46 -5.55 -12.04 -3.85
N THR A 47 -5.76 -13.20 -3.24
CA THR A 47 -5.46 -13.47 -1.82
C THR A 47 -3.97 -13.32 -1.52
N TYR A 48 -3.10 -13.89 -2.36
CA TYR A 48 -1.66 -13.76 -2.23
C TYR A 48 -1.22 -12.28 -2.29
N ASN A 49 -1.71 -11.53 -3.28
CA ASN A 49 -1.40 -10.11 -3.43
C ASN A 49 -1.93 -9.27 -2.26
N ASN A 50 -3.14 -9.56 -1.77
CA ASN A 50 -3.73 -8.91 -0.61
C ASN A 50 -2.91 -9.19 0.66
N ARG A 51 -2.37 -10.40 0.81
CA ARG A 51 -1.51 -10.78 1.94
C ARG A 51 -0.18 -10.04 1.90
N LEU A 52 0.49 -10.01 0.74
CA LEU A 52 1.77 -9.31 0.57
C LEU A 52 1.65 -7.81 0.88
N ASN A 53 0.58 -7.17 0.42
CA ASN A 53 0.39 -5.73 0.57
C ASN A 53 -0.44 -5.36 1.82
N ARG A 54 -0.74 -6.30 2.71
CA ARG A 54 -1.68 -6.11 3.82
C ARG A 54 -1.27 -4.95 4.72
N SER A 55 -0.01 -4.90 5.14
CA SER A 55 0.53 -3.86 6.02
C SER A 55 0.52 -2.49 5.35
N ALA A 56 1.00 -2.40 4.10
CA ALA A 56 0.98 -1.17 3.32
C ALA A 56 -0.45 -0.61 3.14
N TYR A 57 -1.41 -1.46 2.75
CA TYR A 57 -2.81 -1.06 2.61
C TYR A 57 -3.47 -0.73 3.96
N GLN A 58 -3.07 -1.37 5.06
CA GLN A 58 -3.56 -1.02 6.40
C GLN A 58 -3.07 0.37 6.82
N ASN A 59 -1.78 0.67 6.58
CA ASN A 59 -1.20 1.98 6.88
C ASN A 59 -1.87 3.09 6.05
N ALA A 60 -1.99 2.89 4.74
CA ALA A 60 -2.69 3.84 3.85
C ALA A 60 -4.14 4.09 4.30
N ARG A 61 -4.89 3.03 4.62
CA ARG A 61 -6.26 3.14 5.16
C ARG A 61 -6.31 3.81 6.53
N SER A 62 -5.27 3.70 7.35
CA SER A 62 -5.19 4.40 8.63
C SER A 62 -5.01 5.90 8.40
N ILE A 63 -4.07 6.29 7.54
CA ILE A 63 -3.81 7.70 7.17
C ILE A 63 -5.06 8.32 6.53
N ASP A 64 -5.71 7.62 5.59
CA ASP A 64 -6.93 8.10 4.95
C ASP A 64 -8.08 8.33 5.96
N ARG A 65 -8.24 7.43 6.93
CA ARG A 65 -9.21 7.62 8.03
C ARG A 65 -8.91 8.86 8.86
N LYS A 66 -7.63 9.12 9.15
CA LYS A 66 -7.19 10.31 9.90
C LYS A 66 -7.38 11.60 9.10
N LEU A 67 -7.02 11.60 7.80
CA LEU A 67 -7.27 12.72 6.88
C LEU A 67 -8.76 13.07 6.82
N LYS A 68 -9.63 12.07 6.63
CA LYS A 68 -11.09 12.28 6.62
C LYS A 68 -11.62 12.80 7.95
N ARG A 69 -11.05 12.39 9.08
CA ARG A 69 -11.41 12.94 10.39
C ARG A 69 -11.00 14.41 10.49
N ASN A 70 -9.75 14.72 10.17
CA ASN A 70 -9.24 16.10 10.15
C ASN A 70 -10.13 17.00 9.27
N TYR A 71 -10.47 16.53 8.08
CA TYR A 71 -11.35 17.24 7.15
C TYR A 71 -12.71 17.56 7.76
N ARG A 72 -13.38 16.56 8.35
CA ARG A 72 -14.68 16.76 9.01
C ARG A 72 -14.61 17.72 10.19
N ILE A 73 -13.54 17.64 10.99
CA ILE A 73 -13.33 18.55 12.12
C ILE A 73 -13.25 19.99 11.59
N LEU A 74 -12.37 20.28 10.62
CA LEU A 74 -12.25 21.61 10.03
C LEU A 74 -13.56 22.10 9.40
N GLN A 75 -14.25 21.23 8.65
CA GLN A 75 -15.55 21.55 8.06
C GLN A 75 -16.61 21.93 9.11
N ASN A 76 -16.60 21.28 10.28
CA ASN A 76 -17.55 21.53 11.36
C ASN A 76 -17.22 22.78 12.19
N LEU A 77 -15.98 23.27 12.15
CA LEU A 77 -15.59 24.52 12.84
C LEU A 77 -16.27 25.75 12.20
N GLY A 78 -16.76 25.61 10.97
CA GLY A 78 -17.59 26.62 10.32
C GLY A 78 -16.76 27.71 9.64
N VAL A 79 -16.84 28.94 10.15
CA VAL A 79 -16.40 30.15 9.42
C VAL A 79 -14.87 30.20 9.30
N PRO A 80 -14.33 30.38 8.08
CA PRO A 80 -12.91 30.66 7.88
C PRO A 80 -12.47 31.90 8.66
N SER A 81 -11.22 31.92 9.12
CA SER A 81 -10.59 32.95 9.95
C SER A 81 -10.87 32.88 11.46
N ALA A 82 -11.32 31.73 11.98
CA ALA A 82 -11.40 31.50 13.42
C ALA A 82 -10.03 31.03 13.97
N GLU A 83 -9.55 31.68 15.04
CA GLU A 83 -8.44 31.19 15.86
C GLU A 83 -8.95 30.14 16.84
N ILE A 84 -8.26 29.00 16.91
CA ILE A 84 -8.71 27.80 17.61
C ILE A 84 -7.53 27.19 18.35
N GLU A 85 -7.74 26.89 19.64
CA GLU A 85 -6.74 26.22 20.47
C GLU A 85 -6.48 24.79 19.97
N CYS A 86 -5.20 24.43 19.89
CA CYS A 86 -4.74 23.12 19.46
C CYS A 86 -5.30 21.99 20.33
N ASP A 87 -5.45 22.21 21.64
CA ASP A 87 -5.94 21.19 22.56
C ASP A 87 -7.39 20.80 22.29
N LYS A 88 -8.26 21.78 21.99
CA LYS A 88 -9.65 21.51 21.56
C LYS A 88 -9.70 20.63 20.32
N LEU A 89 -8.80 20.86 19.36
CA LEU A 89 -8.71 20.03 18.15
C LEU A 89 -8.19 18.63 18.46
N ARG A 90 -7.20 18.50 19.35
CA ARG A 90 -6.68 17.19 19.80
C ARG A 90 -7.76 16.37 20.52
N GLU A 91 -8.58 17.02 21.34
CA GLU A 91 -9.73 16.38 22.02
C GLU A 91 -10.76 15.83 21.01
N LEU A 92 -10.97 16.54 19.89
CA LEU A 92 -11.80 16.06 18.77
C LEU A 92 -11.10 14.97 17.94
N GLY A 93 -9.85 14.63 18.23
CA GLY A 93 -9.05 13.63 17.55
C GLY A 93 -8.34 14.13 16.30
N PHE A 94 -8.16 15.45 16.16
CA PHE A 94 -7.39 16.07 15.07
C PHE A 94 -5.90 15.74 15.20
N GLU A 95 -5.29 15.33 14.09
CA GLU A 95 -3.87 14.97 14.04
C GLU A 95 -3.11 15.93 13.11
N PHE A 96 -2.39 16.92 13.66
CA PHE A 96 -1.70 17.98 12.91
C PHE A 96 -0.57 17.53 11.98
N GLN A 97 -0.12 16.28 12.11
CA GLN A 97 0.87 15.65 11.24
C GLN A 97 0.25 15.01 10.00
N ILE A 98 -1.09 14.98 9.93
CA ILE A 98 -1.86 14.35 8.87
C ILE A 98 -2.49 15.43 7.99
N PHE A 99 -1.80 15.76 6.91
CA PHE A 99 -2.19 16.76 5.92
C PHE A 99 -1.78 16.27 4.52
N THR A 100 -2.38 16.85 3.47
CA THR A 100 -2.16 16.45 2.08
C THR A 100 -1.00 17.19 1.42
N SER A 101 -0.79 18.45 1.78
CA SER A 101 0.26 19.29 1.22
C SER A 101 0.62 20.45 2.14
N ILE A 102 1.80 21.01 1.90
CA ILE A 102 2.27 22.25 2.51
C ILE A 102 2.27 23.32 1.42
N GLY A 103 1.80 24.51 1.76
CA GLY A 103 1.90 25.71 0.96
C GLY A 103 2.51 26.84 1.77
N THR A 104 2.59 28.02 1.16
CA THR A 104 3.08 29.23 1.83
C THR A 104 2.26 30.42 1.36
N ASN A 105 1.88 31.30 2.29
CA ASN A 105 1.21 32.56 1.95
C ASN A 105 2.21 33.62 1.46
N PHE A 106 1.69 34.75 0.95
CA PHE A 106 2.50 35.89 0.53
C PHE A 106 3.41 36.44 1.64
N ASP A 107 2.96 36.32 2.90
CA ASP A 107 3.72 36.74 4.09
C ASP A 107 4.78 35.71 4.52
N GLY A 108 4.97 34.61 3.78
CA GLY A 108 5.94 33.56 4.10
C GLY A 108 5.48 32.55 5.16
N VAL A 109 4.22 32.63 5.61
CA VAL A 109 3.67 31.71 6.63
C VAL A 109 3.33 30.36 6.02
N GLU A 110 3.74 29.27 6.69
CA GLU A 110 3.43 27.88 6.31
C GLU A 110 1.92 27.62 6.41
N LEU A 111 1.35 27.13 5.31
CA LEU A 111 -0.01 26.63 5.25
C LEU A 111 -0.02 25.11 5.20
N ARG A 112 -0.81 24.49 6.05
CA ARG A 112 -1.08 23.05 5.99
C ARG A 112 -2.45 22.82 5.39
N HIS A 113 -2.50 21.93 4.41
CA HIS A 113 -3.71 21.63 3.66
C HIS A 113 -4.30 20.28 4.06
N VAL A 114 -5.60 20.22 4.24
CA VAL A 114 -6.37 18.98 4.34
C VAL A 114 -7.38 19.01 3.21
N TYR A 115 -7.00 18.44 2.06
CA TYR A 115 -7.73 18.59 0.78
C TYR A 115 -7.84 20.07 0.38
N ASP A 116 -9.06 20.58 0.20
CA ASP A 116 -9.40 21.96 -0.16
C ASP A 116 -9.37 22.93 1.03
N LEU A 117 -9.33 22.41 2.26
CA LEU A 117 -9.26 23.21 3.49
C LEU A 117 -7.82 23.46 3.90
N LYS A 118 -7.54 24.61 4.53
CA LYS A 118 -6.20 24.93 5.00
C LYS A 118 -6.21 25.61 6.36
N TYR A 119 -5.09 25.49 7.08
CA TYR A 119 -4.88 26.18 8.35
C TYR A 119 -3.41 26.53 8.51
N GLN A 120 -3.13 27.47 9.41
CA GLN A 120 -1.78 27.86 9.80
C GLN A 120 -1.65 27.92 11.32
N PHE A 121 -0.45 27.72 11.84
CA PHE A 121 -0.19 27.97 13.26
C PHE A 121 -0.02 29.47 13.47
N VAL A 122 -0.73 30.01 14.46
CA VAL A 122 -0.55 31.41 14.92
C VAL A 122 0.45 31.44 16.07
N SER A 123 0.39 30.42 16.93
CA SER A 123 1.30 30.18 18.04
C SER A 123 1.56 28.68 18.19
N GLU A 124 2.33 28.27 19.20
CA GLU A 124 2.52 26.85 19.51
C GLU A 124 1.23 26.15 19.96
N SER A 125 0.27 26.91 20.48
CA SER A 125 -0.97 26.41 21.08
C SER A 125 -2.24 26.77 20.31
N SER A 126 -2.14 27.55 19.23
CA SER A 126 -3.30 27.99 18.45
C SER A 126 -3.07 27.87 16.95
N ILE A 127 -4.14 27.55 16.22
CA ILE A 127 -4.20 27.61 14.76
C ILE A 127 -5.22 28.63 14.29
N LEU A 128 -5.04 29.13 13.07
CA LEU A 128 -6.03 29.87 12.31
C LEU A 128 -6.52 28.99 11.16
N PHE A 129 -7.82 28.69 11.16
CA PHE A 129 -8.49 28.04 10.03
C PHE A 129 -8.74 29.08 8.92
N LEU A 130 -8.54 28.73 7.65
CA LEU A 130 -8.52 29.65 6.51
C LEU A 130 -9.36 29.15 5.33
#